data_AF-A0A1A8Q2J4-F1
#
_entry.id   AF-A0A1A8Q2J4-F1
#
_cell.length_a   1.000
_cell.length_b   1.000
_cell.length_c   1.000
_cell.angle_alpha   90.00
_cell.angle_beta   90.00
_cell.angle_gamma   90.00
#
_symmetry.space_group_name_H-M   'P 1'
#
loop_
_entity.id
_entity.type
_entity.pdbx_description
1 polymer ?
#
loop_
_entity_poly.entity_id
_entity_poly.type
_entity_poly.pdbx_seq_one_letter_code
_entity_poly.pdbx_strand_id
1 'polypeptide(L)'
;GPPPDKSMSLDKAEPCDSLLTWLQTFQVPSCSSKRDLTSGVAIAHVLNRLDPAWFNETWLGRIKEESEDNWRLKVSNLKKILKIMLEYYHDVLGHQVSDEHLPDVSLIGEMGDAAELGKLMQLVLGCAISCEKKEEQIQQIMTLEESVQHVVMTAIQEILAKEPSSEAGSLETYGDFHFQSRKYYFLSEEADEGEDPSWRCRDLEHQLSQTLEEKSSLQAEIRSLKERLSDSLDPPTITGKKLLLLQSQMEQLQEENDRLESSRDDLRAQAELLEREVRDLQHRMEELTSLAHEAQALKDEMDIL
;
A
#
# COMPACT_ATOMS: atom_id res chain seq x y z
N GLY A 1 42.52 30.21 -34.51
CA GLY A 1 41.43 29.25 -34.20
C GLY A 1 41.01 29.50 -32.78
N PRO A 2 39.70 29.56 -32.49
CA PRO A 2 39.23 29.69 -31.10
C PRO A 2 39.55 28.40 -30.33
N PRO A 3 39.71 28.45 -29.00
CA PRO A 3 39.88 27.24 -28.20
C PRO A 3 38.57 26.45 -28.11
N PRO A 4 38.63 25.11 -28.05
CA PRO A 4 37.48 24.27 -27.79
C PRO A 4 37.19 24.19 -26.28
N ASP A 5 35.97 23.74 -25.97
CA ASP A 5 35.49 23.25 -24.68
C ASP A 5 35.32 24.26 -23.53
N LYS A 6 34.11 24.84 -23.50
CA LYS A 6 33.31 24.79 -22.28
C LYS A 6 32.28 23.67 -22.45
N SER A 7 32.66 22.45 -22.11
CA SER A 7 31.69 21.47 -21.65
C SER A 7 30.98 22.10 -20.44
N MET A 8 29.71 22.46 -20.65
CA MET A 8 28.82 22.80 -19.55
C MET A 8 28.76 21.56 -18.66
N SER A 9 29.43 21.59 -17.52
CA SER A 9 29.20 20.63 -16.45
C SER A 9 27.73 20.79 -16.09
N LEU A 10 26.89 19.83 -16.48
CA LEU A 10 25.63 19.62 -15.79
C LEU A 10 26.01 19.40 -14.33
N ASP A 11 25.76 20.41 -13.49
CA ASP A 11 25.78 20.24 -12.05
C ASP A 11 24.83 19.08 -11.75
N LYS A 12 25.40 17.92 -11.40
CA LYS A 12 24.64 16.86 -10.76
C LYS A 12 24.26 17.42 -9.40
N ALA A 13 23.11 18.10 -9.33
CA ALA A 13 22.53 18.49 -8.06
C ALA A 13 22.48 17.24 -7.18
N GLU A 14 23.05 17.30 -5.98
CA GLU A 14 22.98 16.19 -5.05
C GLU A 14 21.50 15.84 -4.82
N PRO A 15 21.13 14.56 -4.67
CA PRO A 15 19.73 14.17 -4.48
C PRO A 15 19.01 14.96 -3.38
N CYS A 16 19.75 15.35 -2.34
CA CYS A 16 19.27 16.18 -1.24
C CYS A 16 18.83 17.59 -1.69
N ASP A 17 19.50 18.22 -2.66
CA ASP A 17 19.14 19.56 -3.15
C ASP A 17 17.85 19.57 -3.97
N SER A 18 17.67 18.55 -4.82
CA SER A 18 16.42 18.37 -5.57
C SER A 18 15.25 18.07 -4.65
N LEU A 19 15.45 17.19 -3.65
CA LEU A 19 14.43 16.90 -2.64
C LEU A 19 14.12 18.13 -1.78
N LEU A 20 15.09 19.01 -1.51
CA LEU A 20 14.86 20.26 -0.78
C LEU A 20 13.99 21.20 -1.60
N THR A 21 14.26 21.31 -2.91
CA THR A 21 13.46 22.12 -3.84
C THR A 21 12.02 21.63 -3.87
N TRP A 22 11.80 20.30 -3.89
CA TRP A 22 10.46 19.73 -3.75
C TRP A 22 9.85 20.09 -2.38
N LEU A 23 10.55 19.90 -1.26
CA LEU A 23 10.03 20.24 0.08
C LEU A 23 9.65 21.72 0.25
N GLN A 24 10.32 22.63 -0.46
CA GLN A 24 10.03 24.06 -0.42
C GLN A 24 8.66 24.42 -1.03
N THR A 25 8.12 23.57 -1.91
CA THR A 25 6.79 23.79 -2.51
C THR A 25 5.67 23.79 -1.47
N PHE A 26 5.88 23.12 -0.32
CA PHE A 26 4.94 23.12 0.80
C PHE A 26 4.88 24.45 1.55
N GLN A 27 5.76 25.42 1.29
CA GLN A 27 5.72 26.77 1.90
C GLN A 27 5.60 26.71 3.44
N VAL A 28 6.44 25.89 4.05
CA VAL A 28 6.52 25.68 5.50
C VAL A 28 7.60 26.60 6.10
N PRO A 29 7.43 27.09 7.35
CA PRO A 29 8.45 27.90 8.01
C PRO A 29 9.80 27.18 8.09
N SER A 30 10.90 27.92 7.97
CA SER A 30 12.26 27.39 8.15
C SER A 30 12.57 26.19 7.22
N CYS A 31 12.21 26.29 5.94
CA CYS A 31 12.47 25.27 4.91
C CYS A 31 13.43 25.77 3.82
N SER A 32 14.21 26.83 4.08
CA SER A 32 15.02 27.50 3.05
C SER A 32 16.39 26.83 2.81
N SER A 33 16.90 26.08 3.79
CA SER A 33 18.20 25.43 3.70
C SER A 33 18.21 24.03 4.32
N LYS A 34 19.17 23.18 3.91
CA LYS A 34 19.43 21.86 4.52
C LYS A 34 19.58 21.96 6.04
N ARG A 35 20.21 23.02 6.53
CA ARG A 35 20.44 23.26 7.97
C ARG A 35 19.14 23.43 8.74
N ASP A 36 18.16 24.09 8.15
CA ASP A 36 16.88 24.35 8.82
C ASP A 36 16.10 23.04 9.03
N LEU A 37 16.23 22.10 8.09
CA LEU A 37 15.62 20.77 8.17
C LEU A 37 16.22 19.89 9.28
N THR A 38 17.47 20.12 9.69
CA THR A 38 18.14 19.32 10.74
C THR A 38 17.43 19.39 12.09
N SER A 39 16.59 20.41 12.32
CA SER A 39 15.78 20.55 13.52
C SER A 39 14.59 19.57 13.58
N GLY A 40 14.18 19.05 12.43
CA GLY A 40 12.96 18.27 12.24
C GLY A 40 11.67 19.10 12.25
N VAL A 41 11.70 20.39 12.62
CA VAL A 41 10.48 21.22 12.76
C VAL A 41 9.78 21.42 11.41
N ALA A 42 10.53 21.84 10.40
CA ALA A 42 10.00 22.01 9.05
C ALA A 42 9.46 20.69 8.47
N ILE A 43 10.19 19.59 8.66
CA ILE A 43 9.75 18.25 8.22
C ILE A 43 8.43 17.87 8.90
N ALA A 44 8.29 18.12 10.20
CA ALA A 44 7.06 17.80 10.93
C ALA A 44 5.85 18.60 10.41
N HIS A 45 6.04 19.88 10.10
CA HIS A 45 4.99 20.69 9.48
C HIS A 45 4.62 20.21 8.07
N VAL A 46 5.60 19.74 7.28
CA VAL A 46 5.30 19.15 5.96
C VAL A 46 4.46 17.89 6.12
N LEU A 47 4.85 16.98 7.03
CA LEU A 47 4.08 15.76 7.32
C LEU A 47 2.64 16.07 7.75
N ASN A 48 2.45 17.06 8.63
CA ASN A 48 1.11 17.53 9.01
C ASN A 48 0.30 18.06 7.83
N ARG A 49 0.92 18.74 6.86
CA ARG A 49 0.20 19.19 5.63
C ARG A 49 -0.14 18.04 4.69
N LEU A 50 0.71 17.01 4.63
CA LEU A 50 0.49 15.83 3.79
C LEU A 50 -0.73 15.04 4.25
N ASP A 51 -0.76 14.70 5.53
CA ASP A 51 -1.89 13.99 6.13
C ASP A 51 -2.15 14.51 7.56
N PRO A 52 -3.04 15.51 7.71
CA PRO A 52 -3.41 16.05 9.02
C PRO A 52 -4.15 15.06 9.92
N ALA A 53 -4.73 13.99 9.36
CA ALA A 53 -5.45 12.99 10.15
C ALA A 53 -4.46 12.11 10.93
N TRP A 54 -3.37 11.68 10.27
CA TRP A 54 -2.31 10.92 10.91
C TRP A 54 -1.31 11.82 11.67
N PHE A 55 -0.73 12.80 10.98
CA PHE A 55 0.25 13.73 11.53
C PHE A 55 -0.43 14.94 12.18
N ASN A 56 -1.33 14.69 13.13
CA ASN A 56 -2.20 15.72 13.70
C ASN A 56 -1.47 16.75 14.58
N GLU A 57 -2.19 17.83 14.92
CA GLU A 57 -1.71 18.94 15.76
C GLU A 57 -1.19 18.48 17.14
N THR A 58 -1.76 17.41 17.71
CA THR A 58 -1.33 16.90 19.02
C THR A 58 0.04 16.23 18.96
N TRP A 59 0.38 15.60 17.84
CA TRP A 59 1.72 15.08 17.58
C TRP A 59 2.68 16.22 17.24
N LEU A 60 2.26 17.14 16.36
CA LEU A 60 3.06 18.29 15.95
C LEU A 60 3.50 19.12 17.17
N GLY A 61 2.61 19.35 18.13
CA GLY A 61 2.93 20.05 19.39
C GLY A 61 3.95 19.35 20.30
N ARG A 62 4.33 18.09 20.02
CA ARG A 62 5.42 17.37 20.73
C ARG A 62 6.79 17.67 20.13
N ILE A 63 6.84 18.22 18.92
CA ILE A 63 8.06 18.68 18.26
C ILE A 63 8.37 20.06 18.82
N LYS A 64 9.55 20.21 19.42
CA LYS A 64 9.93 21.45 20.09
C LYS A 64 10.77 22.31 19.17
N GLU A 65 10.41 23.57 19.06
CA GLU A 65 11.20 24.60 18.38
C GLU A 65 12.08 25.31 19.42
N GLU A 66 13.39 25.43 19.18
CA GLU A 66 14.32 26.17 20.03
C GLU A 66 15.18 27.13 19.20
N SER A 67 15.59 28.23 19.83
CA SER A 67 16.43 29.28 19.21
C SER A 67 17.93 29.01 19.31
N GLU A 68 18.36 28.01 20.09
CA GLU A 68 19.77 27.62 20.28
C GLU A 68 20.09 26.31 19.54
N ASP A 69 21.34 26.15 19.10
CA ASP A 69 21.82 24.99 18.34
C ASP A 69 22.02 23.75 19.24
N ASN A 70 20.91 23.22 19.76
CA ASN A 70 20.87 22.07 20.66
C ASN A 70 20.70 20.76 19.88
N TRP A 71 21.82 20.17 19.47
CA TRP A 71 21.82 18.91 18.70
C TRP A 71 21.03 17.79 19.39
N ARG A 72 21.01 17.70 20.73
CA ARG A 72 20.26 16.67 21.45
C ARG A 72 18.76 16.80 21.24
N LEU A 73 18.26 18.04 21.19
CA LEU A 73 16.87 18.29 20.90
C LEU A 73 16.54 17.97 19.45
N LYS A 74 17.41 18.35 18.51
CA LYS A 74 17.28 17.99 17.09
C LYS A 74 17.14 16.48 16.92
N VAL A 75 18.06 15.70 17.49
CA VAL A 75 18.00 14.24 17.48
C VAL A 75 16.72 13.72 18.14
N SER A 76 16.27 14.33 19.25
CA SER A 76 15.01 13.93 19.90
C SER A 76 13.78 14.17 19.00
N ASN A 77 13.71 15.30 18.31
CA ASN A 77 12.64 15.61 17.37
C ASN A 77 12.67 14.64 16.17
N LEU A 78 13.84 14.46 15.56
CA LEU A 78 14.03 13.55 14.42
C LEU A 78 13.67 12.11 14.76
N LYS A 79 13.98 11.63 15.98
CA LYS A 79 13.53 10.31 16.47
C LYS A 79 12.01 10.18 16.54
N LYS A 80 11.30 11.24 16.98
CA LYS A 80 9.83 11.24 17.02
C LYS A 80 9.25 11.22 15.61
N ILE A 81 9.85 11.97 14.67
CA ILE A 81 9.46 12.03 13.27
C ILE A 81 9.66 10.68 12.60
N LEU A 82 10.87 10.12 12.69
CA LEU A 82 11.16 8.81 12.11
C LEU A 82 10.20 7.74 12.66
N LYS A 83 9.96 7.73 13.97
CA LYS A 83 9.04 6.77 14.58
C LYS A 83 7.63 6.84 13.96
N ILE A 84 7.01 8.02 13.91
CA ILE A 84 5.64 8.15 13.39
C ILE A 84 5.56 7.88 11.89
N MET A 85 6.62 8.18 11.13
CA MET A 85 6.69 7.84 9.71
C MET A 85 6.75 6.32 9.53
N LEU A 86 7.58 5.60 10.30
CA LEU A 86 7.63 4.15 10.22
C LEU A 86 6.29 3.50 10.62
N GLU A 87 5.60 4.05 11.61
CA GLU A 87 4.22 3.65 11.95
C GLU A 87 3.27 3.89 10.77
N TYR A 88 3.36 5.04 10.08
CA TYR A 88 2.57 5.33 8.87
C TYR A 88 2.86 4.34 7.73
N TYR A 89 4.13 4.05 7.44
CA TYR A 89 4.53 3.09 6.42
C TYR A 89 3.97 1.69 6.71
N HIS A 90 4.03 1.26 7.96
CA HIS A 90 3.52 -0.05 8.36
C HIS A 90 1.98 -0.10 8.37
N ASP A 91 1.33 0.84 9.05
CA ASP A 91 -0.10 0.77 9.35
C ASP A 91 -0.99 1.31 8.22
N VAL A 92 -0.53 2.34 7.49
CA VAL A 92 -1.30 2.98 6.41
C VAL A 92 -0.87 2.44 5.06
N LEU A 93 0.44 2.37 4.81
CA LEU A 93 0.95 1.93 3.50
C LEU A 93 1.07 0.41 3.38
N GLY A 94 1.13 -0.32 4.49
CA GLY A 94 1.36 -1.77 4.48
C GLY A 94 2.75 -2.15 3.94
N HIS A 95 3.71 -1.23 3.97
CA HIS A 95 5.07 -1.41 3.46
C HIS A 95 6.09 -1.37 4.60
N GLN A 96 7.06 -2.28 4.56
CA GLN A 96 8.20 -2.24 5.46
C GLN A 96 9.36 -1.51 4.79
N VAL A 97 9.87 -0.47 5.45
CA VAL A 97 11.06 0.25 4.99
C VAL A 97 12.29 -0.64 5.23
N SER A 98 13.09 -0.86 4.19
CA SER A 98 14.35 -1.61 4.29
C SER A 98 15.40 -0.87 5.13
N ASP A 99 16.24 -1.61 5.86
CA ASP A 99 17.27 -1.07 6.76
C ASP A 99 18.24 -0.11 6.05
N GLU A 100 18.49 -0.29 4.75
CA GLU A 100 19.35 0.60 3.95
C GLU A 100 18.79 2.02 3.78
N HIS A 101 17.45 2.14 3.78
CA HIS A 101 16.73 3.39 3.61
C HIS A 101 16.39 4.06 4.96
N LEU A 102 16.73 3.43 6.09
CA LEU A 102 16.54 4.03 7.40
C LEU A 102 17.60 5.11 7.67
N PRO A 103 17.19 6.38 7.92
CA PRO A 103 18.13 7.44 8.21
C PRO A 103 18.68 7.36 9.64
N ASP A 104 19.99 7.58 9.80
CA ASP A 104 20.59 7.82 11.11
C ASP A 104 20.34 9.26 11.56
N VAL A 105 19.25 9.44 12.29
CA VAL A 105 18.83 10.72 12.87
C VAL A 105 19.85 11.34 13.83
N SER A 106 20.79 10.54 14.36
CA SER A 106 21.87 11.06 15.22
C SER A 106 22.88 11.84 14.38
N LEU A 107 23.28 11.29 13.22
CA LEU A 107 24.18 11.96 12.28
C LEU A 107 23.55 13.25 11.72
N ILE A 108 22.25 13.25 11.43
CA ILE A 108 21.54 14.47 10.99
C ILE A 108 21.58 15.55 12.07
N GLY A 109 21.23 15.20 13.31
CA GLY A 109 21.13 16.18 14.40
C GLY A 109 22.47 16.69 14.92
N GLU A 110 23.50 15.82 14.95
CA GLU A 110 24.84 16.13 15.46
C GLU A 110 25.76 16.78 14.42
N MET A 111 25.77 16.21 13.21
CA MET A 111 26.73 16.57 12.16
C MET A 111 26.09 17.32 10.99
N GLY A 112 24.75 17.35 10.91
CA GLY A 112 24.06 17.92 9.76
C GLY A 112 24.32 17.14 8.47
N ASP A 113 24.48 15.81 8.58
CA ASP A 113 24.82 14.95 7.45
C ASP A 113 23.75 15.02 6.34
N ALA A 114 24.18 15.43 5.15
CA ALA A 114 23.29 15.66 4.02
C ALA A 114 22.77 14.36 3.37
N ALA A 115 23.52 13.26 3.47
CA ALA A 115 23.11 11.98 2.93
C ALA A 115 21.99 11.36 3.78
N GLU A 116 22.17 11.35 5.11
CA GLU A 116 21.15 10.87 6.03
C GLU A 116 19.91 11.77 6.04
N LEU A 117 20.09 13.08 5.89
CA LEU A 117 18.97 14.01 5.69
C LEU A 117 18.23 13.72 4.37
N GLY A 118 18.96 13.39 3.30
CA GLY A 118 18.40 12.95 2.03
C GLY A 118 17.49 11.74 2.19
N LYS A 119 17.95 10.68 2.87
CA LYS A 119 17.14 9.48 3.18
C LYS A 119 15.87 9.83 3.96
N LEU A 120 15.97 10.71 4.96
CA LEU A 120 14.81 11.16 5.72
C LEU A 120 13.79 11.89 4.83
N MET A 121 14.24 12.77 3.95
CA MET A 121 13.39 13.49 2.99
C MET A 121 12.78 12.54 1.96
N GLN A 122 13.50 11.48 1.58
CA GLN A 122 13.02 10.41 0.72
C GLN A 122 11.83 9.70 1.36
N LEU A 123 11.91 9.36 2.66
CA LEU A 123 10.78 8.77 3.38
C LEU A 123 9.56 9.70 3.43
N VAL A 124 9.78 11.01 3.62
CA VAL A 124 8.69 12.01 3.57
C VAL A 124 8.05 12.03 2.18
N LEU A 125 8.84 11.94 1.11
CA LEU A 125 8.35 11.84 -0.26
C LEU A 125 7.51 10.58 -0.47
N GLY A 126 7.95 9.43 0.04
CA GLY A 126 7.16 8.20 -0.03
C GLY A 126 5.84 8.28 0.74
N CYS A 127 5.79 9.00 1.88
CA CYS A 127 4.51 9.34 2.53
C CYS A 127 3.63 10.21 1.61
N ALA A 128 4.20 11.21 0.95
CA ALA A 128 3.47 12.17 0.13
C ALA A 128 2.78 11.52 -1.09
N ILE A 129 3.48 10.63 -1.79
CA ILE A 129 2.90 9.95 -2.97
C ILE A 129 1.96 8.79 -2.63
N SER A 130 1.87 8.43 -1.35
CA SER A 130 1.04 7.32 -0.87
C SER A 130 -0.09 7.78 0.05
N CYS A 131 -0.25 9.09 0.27
CA CYS A 131 -1.35 9.65 1.03
C CYS A 131 -2.65 9.74 0.20
N GLU A 132 -3.78 10.01 0.85
CA GLU A 132 -5.08 10.17 0.18
C GLU A 132 -5.08 11.26 -0.90
N LYS A 133 -4.21 12.27 -0.76
CA LYS A 133 -4.06 13.40 -1.69
C LYS A 133 -2.88 13.22 -2.65
N LYS A 134 -2.48 11.98 -2.93
CA LYS A 134 -1.32 11.68 -3.78
C LYS A 134 -1.42 12.39 -5.14
N GLU A 135 -2.60 12.50 -5.75
CA GLU A 135 -2.80 13.15 -7.05
C GLU A 135 -2.38 14.63 -7.01
N GLU A 136 -2.73 15.37 -5.95
CA GLU A 136 -2.29 16.76 -5.76
C GLU A 136 -0.76 16.83 -5.62
N GLN A 137 -0.16 15.89 -4.88
CA GLN A 137 1.30 15.84 -4.69
C GLN A 137 2.04 15.53 -5.99
N ILE A 138 1.50 14.63 -6.80
CA ILE A 138 2.05 14.26 -8.11
C ILE A 138 1.97 15.45 -9.06
N GLN A 139 0.83 16.13 -9.13
CA GLN A 139 0.68 17.34 -9.94
C GLN A 139 1.68 18.41 -9.52
N GLN A 140 1.88 18.60 -8.22
CA GLN A 140 2.88 19.53 -7.69
C GLN A 140 4.30 19.14 -8.12
N ILE A 141 4.67 17.86 -8.09
CA ILE A 141 5.95 17.37 -8.62
C ILE A 141 6.10 17.69 -10.11
N MET A 142 5.04 17.52 -10.91
CA MET A 142 5.06 17.82 -12.36
C MET A 142 5.25 19.31 -12.69
N THR A 143 5.08 20.21 -11.72
CA THR A 143 5.38 21.65 -11.91
C THR A 143 6.86 22.00 -11.69
N LEU A 144 7.66 21.07 -11.15
CA LEU A 144 9.08 21.28 -10.86
C LEU A 144 9.93 21.23 -12.14
N GLU A 145 11.19 21.64 -12.04
CA GLU A 145 12.16 21.49 -13.13
C GLU A 145 12.39 20.01 -13.46
N GLU A 146 12.58 19.68 -14.73
CA GLU A 146 12.77 18.29 -15.22
C GLU A 146 13.91 17.56 -14.49
N SER A 147 15.00 18.27 -14.19
CA SER A 147 16.13 17.75 -13.41
C SER A 147 15.71 17.33 -12.00
N VAL A 148 14.84 18.10 -11.35
CA VAL A 148 14.30 17.81 -10.01
C VAL A 148 13.28 16.67 -10.09
N GLN A 149 12.39 16.68 -11.08
CA GLN A 149 11.41 15.62 -11.30
C GLN A 149 12.08 14.25 -11.43
N HIS A 150 13.16 14.16 -12.22
CA HIS A 150 13.90 12.92 -12.40
C HIS A 150 14.45 12.40 -11.06
N VAL A 151 15.07 13.26 -10.25
CA VAL A 151 15.61 12.86 -8.94
C VAL A 151 14.50 12.41 -7.99
N VAL A 152 13.38 13.13 -7.95
CA VAL A 152 12.20 12.77 -7.15
C VAL A 152 11.65 11.41 -7.59
N MET A 153 11.59 11.14 -8.90
CA MET A 153 11.14 9.86 -9.43
C MET A 153 12.08 8.71 -9.06
N THR A 154 13.40 8.89 -9.19
CA THR A 154 14.38 7.90 -8.75
C THR A 154 14.24 7.60 -7.25
N ALA A 155 14.09 8.64 -6.43
CA ALA A 155 13.88 8.51 -4.99
C ALA A 155 12.61 7.72 -4.63
N ILE A 156 11.51 7.94 -5.36
CA ILE A 156 10.27 7.18 -5.22
C ILE A 156 10.49 5.71 -5.56
N GLN A 157 11.16 5.45 -6.69
CA GLN A 157 11.42 4.10 -7.15
C GLN A 157 12.29 3.32 -6.18
N GLU A 158 13.30 3.93 -5.59
CA GLU A 158 14.15 3.27 -4.59
C GLU A 158 13.35 2.85 -3.33
N ILE A 159 12.41 3.69 -2.87
CA ILE A 159 11.59 3.39 -1.69
C ILE A 159 10.46 2.41 -1.98
N LEU A 160 9.86 2.48 -3.16
CA LEU A 160 8.73 1.64 -3.57
C LEU A 160 9.14 0.44 -4.43
N ALA A 161 10.44 0.27 -4.70
CA ALA A 161 10.98 -0.95 -5.28
C ALA A 161 10.77 -2.08 -4.27
N LYS A 162 9.59 -2.69 -4.35
CA LYS A 162 9.30 -4.02 -3.84
C LYS A 162 10.49 -4.89 -4.24
N GLU A 163 11.11 -5.57 -3.27
CA GLU A 163 12.29 -6.41 -3.52
C GLU A 163 12.17 -7.09 -4.88
N PRO A 164 13.17 -6.95 -5.77
CA PRO A 164 13.12 -7.62 -7.05
C PRO A 164 13.08 -9.11 -6.77
N SER A 165 11.92 -9.73 -6.98
CA SER A 165 11.89 -11.09 -7.45
C SER A 165 12.83 -11.12 -8.66
N SER A 166 13.98 -11.77 -8.47
CA SER A 166 15.11 -11.85 -9.38
C SER A 166 14.74 -11.95 -10.86
N GLU A 167 14.65 -10.81 -11.55
CA GLU A 167 14.88 -10.70 -12.99
C GLU A 167 15.56 -9.36 -13.28
N ALA A 168 16.83 -9.28 -12.88
CA ALA A 168 17.74 -8.24 -13.33
C ALA A 168 18.11 -8.52 -14.80
N GLY A 169 17.49 -7.79 -15.72
CA GLY A 169 17.78 -7.90 -17.14
C GLY A 169 17.29 -6.71 -17.94
N SER A 170 18.03 -5.59 -17.86
CA SER A 170 18.39 -4.67 -18.97
C SER A 170 18.36 -3.19 -18.57
N LEU A 171 19.56 -2.65 -18.49
CA LEU A 171 19.87 -1.23 -18.48
C LEU A 171 19.83 -0.73 -19.93
N GLU A 172 18.76 -0.06 -20.34
CA GLU A 172 18.79 0.80 -21.53
C GLU A 172 18.20 2.19 -21.25
N THR A 173 19.13 3.02 -20.78
CA THR A 173 19.24 4.47 -20.82
C THR A 173 18.44 5.17 -21.94
N TYR A 174 17.76 6.25 -21.55
CA TYR A 174 17.35 7.42 -22.37
C TYR A 174 16.00 7.41 -23.11
N GLY A 175 15.17 6.37 -23.02
CA GLY A 175 13.81 6.36 -23.59
C GLY A 175 12.66 6.48 -22.58
N ASP A 176 12.94 6.32 -21.29
CA ASP A 176 11.94 5.99 -20.27
C ASP A 176 11.18 7.20 -19.68
N PHE A 177 11.64 8.43 -19.95
CA PHE A 177 10.95 9.63 -19.45
C PHE A 177 9.50 9.72 -19.97
N HIS A 178 9.27 9.27 -21.21
CA HIS A 178 7.96 9.31 -21.84
C HIS A 178 7.06 8.12 -21.45
N PHE A 179 7.64 6.99 -21.04
CA PHE A 179 6.90 5.80 -20.60
C PHE A 179 6.52 5.89 -19.11
N GLN A 180 7.42 6.42 -18.28
CA GLN A 180 7.16 6.73 -16.87
C GLN A 180 6.20 7.92 -16.70
N SER A 181 6.32 8.97 -17.52
CA SER A 181 5.34 10.07 -17.55
C SER A 181 3.97 9.58 -18.01
N ARG A 182 3.89 8.64 -18.97
CA ARG A 182 2.63 7.98 -19.35
C ARG A 182 2.00 7.18 -18.21
N LYS A 183 2.79 6.49 -17.39
CA LYS A 183 2.28 5.75 -16.22
C LYS A 183 1.62 6.68 -15.19
N TYR A 184 2.12 7.92 -15.06
CA TYR A 184 1.52 8.94 -14.21
C TYR A 184 0.34 9.68 -14.86
N TYR A 185 0.41 9.92 -16.17
CA TYR A 185 -0.69 10.49 -16.95
C TYR A 185 -1.91 9.56 -16.96
N PHE A 186 -1.71 8.24 -17.07
CA PHE A 186 -2.78 7.24 -17.00
C PHE A 186 -3.47 7.18 -15.63
N LEU A 187 -2.78 7.58 -14.55
CA LEU A 187 -3.37 7.70 -13.21
C LEU A 187 -4.14 9.02 -13.02
N SER A 188 -3.95 10.02 -13.89
CA SER A 188 -4.68 11.29 -13.86
C SER A 188 -5.80 11.38 -14.91
N GLU A 189 -5.83 10.47 -15.89
CA GLU A 189 -6.80 10.43 -16.99
C GLU A 189 -7.98 9.47 -16.74
N GLU A 190 -8.07 8.81 -15.57
CA GLU A 190 -9.29 8.09 -15.16
C GLU A 190 -10.40 9.04 -14.62
N ALA A 191 -10.15 10.35 -14.61
CA ALA A 191 -11.14 11.38 -14.36
C ALA A 191 -11.39 12.18 -15.65
N ASP A 192 -12.43 11.78 -16.38
CA ASP A 192 -13.11 12.56 -17.43
C ASP A 192 -12.46 12.54 -18.84
N GLU A 193 -12.81 11.54 -19.64
CA GLU A 193 -13.54 11.72 -20.91
C GLU A 193 -13.67 10.37 -21.67
N GLY A 194 -14.82 9.71 -21.52
CA GLY A 194 -15.35 8.76 -22.51
C GLY A 194 -14.53 7.52 -22.85
N GLU A 195 -14.18 6.65 -21.89
CA GLU A 195 -13.76 5.29 -22.21
C GLU A 195 -14.93 4.50 -22.81
N ASP A 196 -14.83 4.16 -24.10
CA ASP A 196 -15.73 3.20 -24.74
C ASP A 196 -15.71 1.89 -23.93
N PRO A 197 -16.81 1.48 -23.28
CA PRO A 197 -16.85 0.27 -22.45
C PRO A 197 -16.45 -0.99 -23.23
N SER A 198 -16.54 -0.95 -24.57
CA SER A 198 -16.05 -1.99 -25.47
C SER A 198 -14.53 -2.19 -25.40
N TRP A 199 -13.76 -1.11 -25.24
CA TRP A 199 -12.29 -1.20 -25.18
C TRP A 199 -11.83 -1.77 -23.82
N ARG A 200 -12.39 -1.28 -22.70
CA ARG A 200 -12.13 -1.82 -21.36
C ARG A 200 -12.51 -3.30 -21.25
N CYS A 201 -13.62 -3.70 -21.87
CA CYS A 201 -14.04 -5.10 -21.91
C CYS A 201 -13.05 -5.98 -22.70
N ARG A 202 -12.57 -5.50 -23.86
CA ARG A 202 -11.56 -6.22 -24.66
C ARG A 202 -10.21 -6.32 -23.97
N ASP A 203 -9.79 -5.28 -23.27
CA ASP A 203 -8.55 -5.28 -22.51
C ASP A 203 -8.61 -6.27 -21.35
N LEU A 204 -9.71 -6.27 -20.59
CA LEU A 204 -9.96 -7.26 -19.55
C LEU A 204 -10.04 -8.68 -20.10
N GLU A 205 -10.71 -8.91 -21.23
CA GLU A 205 -10.75 -10.22 -21.90
C GLU A 205 -9.36 -10.70 -22.31
N HIS A 206 -8.52 -9.79 -22.83
CA HIS A 206 -7.14 -10.10 -23.18
C HIS A 206 -6.30 -10.44 -21.95
N GLN A 207 -6.35 -9.65 -20.88
CA GLN A 207 -5.65 -9.93 -19.63
C GLN A 207 -6.08 -11.27 -19.01
N LEU A 208 -7.38 -11.58 -19.05
CA LEU A 208 -7.93 -12.82 -18.54
C LEU A 208 -7.47 -14.02 -19.39
N SER A 209 -7.35 -13.86 -20.71
CA SER A 209 -6.82 -14.89 -21.61
C SER A 209 -5.33 -15.18 -21.34
N GLN A 210 -4.52 -14.15 -21.14
CA GLN A 210 -3.10 -14.29 -20.82
C GLN A 210 -2.91 -14.98 -19.46
N THR A 211 -3.66 -14.54 -18.46
CA THR A 211 -3.63 -15.14 -17.11
C THR A 211 -4.06 -16.62 -17.15
N LEU A 212 -5.05 -16.98 -17.97
CA LEU A 212 -5.48 -18.36 -18.14
C LEU A 212 -4.41 -19.21 -18.83
N GLU A 213 -3.74 -18.67 -19.85
CA GLU A 213 -2.67 -19.36 -20.55
C GLU A 213 -1.47 -19.61 -19.62
N GLU A 214 -1.04 -18.60 -18.86
CA GLU A 214 0.01 -18.72 -17.84
C GLU A 214 -0.38 -19.71 -16.73
N LYS A 215 -1.63 -19.66 -16.25
CA LYS A 215 -2.12 -20.65 -15.29
C LYS A 215 -2.04 -22.07 -15.86
N SER A 216 -2.39 -22.25 -17.14
CA SER A 216 -2.36 -23.55 -17.79
C SER A 216 -0.93 -24.07 -17.99
N SER A 217 0.01 -23.19 -18.32
CA SER A 217 1.43 -23.53 -18.50
C SER A 217 2.07 -23.89 -17.16
N LEU A 218 1.84 -23.09 -16.10
CA LEU A 218 2.29 -23.39 -14.75
C LEU A 218 1.67 -24.69 -14.22
N GLN A 219 0.39 -24.95 -14.49
CA GLN A 219 -0.23 -26.23 -14.13
C GLN A 219 0.39 -27.42 -14.87
N ALA A 220 0.78 -27.26 -16.14
CA ALA A 220 1.49 -28.29 -16.89
C ALA A 220 2.90 -28.53 -16.35
N GLU A 221 3.62 -27.47 -15.99
CA GLU A 221 4.95 -27.55 -15.38
C GLU A 221 4.90 -28.22 -14.01
N ILE A 222 3.96 -27.84 -13.15
CA ILE A 222 3.74 -28.50 -11.84
C ILE A 222 3.46 -29.99 -12.04
N ARG A 223 2.67 -30.37 -13.05
CA ARG A 223 2.39 -31.78 -13.35
C ARG A 223 3.67 -32.51 -13.79
N SER A 224 4.46 -31.91 -14.67
CA SER A 224 5.74 -32.48 -15.12
C SER A 224 6.76 -32.60 -14.00
N LEU A 225 6.87 -31.60 -13.12
CA LEU A 225 7.75 -31.64 -11.96
C LEU A 225 7.31 -32.70 -10.95
N LYS A 226 6.01 -32.86 -10.72
CA LYS A 226 5.45 -33.94 -9.89
C LYS A 226 5.75 -35.32 -10.46
N GLU A 227 5.61 -35.49 -11.78
CA GLU A 227 5.91 -36.76 -12.46
C GLU A 227 7.41 -37.08 -12.42
N ARG A 228 8.28 -36.09 -12.65
CA ARG A 228 9.74 -36.24 -12.49
C ARG A 228 10.17 -36.55 -11.06
N LEU A 229 9.48 -35.98 -10.07
CA LEU A 229 9.74 -36.27 -8.65
C LEU A 229 9.26 -37.68 -8.29
N SER A 230 8.17 -38.14 -8.90
CA SER A 230 7.64 -39.49 -8.76
C SER A 230 8.54 -40.54 -9.43
N ASP A 231 9.03 -40.26 -10.64
CA ASP A 231 9.92 -41.15 -11.41
C ASP A 231 11.35 -41.20 -10.86
N SER A 232 11.77 -40.18 -10.10
CA SER A 232 13.08 -40.18 -9.42
C SER A 232 13.11 -41.07 -8.16
N LEU A 233 12.03 -41.76 -7.82
CA LEU A 233 11.92 -42.57 -6.61
C LEU A 233 11.58 -44.03 -6.94
N ASP A 234 12.61 -44.83 -7.22
CA ASP A 234 12.61 -46.27 -6.87
C ASP A 234 13.51 -46.51 -5.63
N PRO A 235 13.14 -47.44 -4.69
CA PRO A 235 13.35 -47.30 -3.24
C PRO A 235 14.45 -48.25 -2.66
N PRO A 236 14.81 -48.24 -1.33
CA PRO A 236 14.16 -47.59 -0.18
C PRO A 236 15.11 -46.76 0.69
N THR A 237 14.78 -45.49 0.91
CA THR A 237 15.25 -44.76 2.10
C THR A 237 14.03 -44.42 2.94
N ILE A 238 14.17 -44.52 4.27
CA ILE A 238 13.14 -44.26 5.29
C ILE A 238 12.34 -42.98 5.02
N THR A 239 12.98 -42.00 4.39
CA THR A 239 12.43 -40.72 3.95
C THR A 239 11.29 -40.85 2.93
N GLY A 240 11.39 -41.74 1.93
CA GLY A 240 10.35 -41.90 0.89
C GLY A 240 9.06 -42.49 1.45
N LYS A 241 9.18 -43.45 2.37
CA LYS A 241 8.02 -44.00 3.10
C LYS A 241 7.34 -42.95 3.99
N LYS A 242 8.14 -42.07 4.62
CA LYS A 242 7.60 -40.95 5.42
C LYS A 242 6.89 -39.91 4.55
N LEU A 243 7.42 -39.61 3.37
CA LEU A 243 6.80 -38.69 2.42
C LEU A 243 5.45 -39.23 1.95
N LEU A 244 5.37 -40.50 1.53
CA LEU A 244 4.11 -41.13 1.11
C LEU A 244 3.09 -41.19 2.25
N LEU A 245 3.52 -41.47 3.49
CA LEU A 245 2.63 -41.45 4.65
C LEU A 245 2.07 -40.05 4.93
N LEU A 246 2.92 -39.01 4.85
CA LEU A 246 2.47 -37.62 5.03
C LEU A 246 1.52 -37.19 3.91
N GLN A 247 1.79 -37.60 2.68
CA GLN A 247 0.91 -37.33 1.54
C GLN A 247 -0.47 -37.99 1.73
N SER A 248 -0.49 -39.26 2.14
CA SER A 248 -1.74 -39.95 2.46
C SER A 248 -2.50 -39.31 3.63
N GLN A 249 -1.79 -38.81 4.65
CA GLN A 249 -2.41 -38.06 5.74
C GLN A 249 -2.99 -36.72 5.27
N MET A 250 -2.31 -36.01 4.37
CA MET A 250 -2.84 -34.78 3.80
C MET A 250 -4.10 -35.03 2.98
N GLU A 251 -4.11 -36.08 2.15
CA GLU A 251 -5.29 -36.49 1.37
C GLU A 251 -6.46 -36.87 2.29
N GLN A 252 -6.20 -37.63 3.35
CA GLN A 252 -7.24 -38.02 4.32
C GLN A 252 -7.81 -36.83 5.09
N LEU A 253 -6.96 -35.89 5.52
CA LEU A 253 -7.41 -34.66 6.18
C LEU A 253 -8.21 -33.77 5.23
N GLN A 254 -7.83 -33.73 3.96
CA GLN A 254 -8.54 -32.96 2.95
C GLN A 254 -9.93 -33.55 2.67
N GLU A 255 -10.04 -34.88 2.52
CA GLU A 255 -11.33 -35.56 2.37
C GLU A 255 -12.22 -35.39 3.61
N GLU A 256 -11.64 -35.42 4.81
CA GLU A 256 -12.39 -35.16 6.04
C GLU A 256 -12.88 -33.71 6.12
N ASN A 257 -12.07 -32.74 5.67
CA ASN A 257 -12.46 -31.34 5.62
C ASN A 257 -13.60 -31.11 4.62
N ASP A 258 -13.49 -31.67 3.41
CA ASP A 258 -14.55 -31.59 2.39
C ASP A 258 -15.87 -32.21 2.89
N ARG A 259 -15.79 -33.34 3.61
CA ARG A 259 -16.95 -33.97 4.24
C ARG A 259 -17.57 -33.10 5.34
N LEU A 260 -16.74 -32.49 6.19
CA LEU A 260 -17.20 -31.59 7.25
C LEU A 260 -17.81 -30.31 6.69
N GLU A 261 -17.25 -29.78 5.60
CA GLU A 261 -17.77 -28.62 4.89
C GLU A 261 -19.15 -28.91 4.29
N SER A 262 -19.33 -30.05 3.63
CA SER A 262 -20.65 -30.50 3.16
C SER A 262 -21.66 -30.62 4.31
N SER A 263 -21.28 -31.25 5.42
CA SER A 263 -22.17 -31.39 6.58
C SER A 263 -22.51 -30.05 7.22
N ARG A 264 -21.57 -29.10 7.25
CA ARG A 264 -21.80 -27.74 7.76
C ARG A 264 -22.80 -27.00 6.88
N ASP A 265 -22.67 -27.12 5.57
CA ASP A 265 -23.55 -26.44 4.63
C ASP A 265 -24.98 -27.01 4.65
N ASP A 266 -25.12 -28.34 4.81
CA ASP A 266 -26.43 -28.98 5.05
C ASP A 266 -27.09 -28.46 6.34
N LEU A 267 -26.32 -28.33 7.42
CA LEU A 267 -26.82 -27.79 8.70
C LEU A 267 -27.20 -26.30 8.59
N ARG A 268 -26.43 -25.51 7.84
CA ARG A 268 -26.78 -24.10 7.56
C ARG A 268 -28.10 -24.00 6.81
N ALA A 269 -28.31 -24.81 5.77
CA ALA A 269 -29.55 -24.83 5.02
C ALA A 269 -30.77 -25.20 5.92
N GLN A 270 -30.60 -26.17 6.82
CA GLN A 270 -31.63 -26.54 7.79
C GLN A 270 -31.93 -25.41 8.79
N ALA A 271 -30.89 -24.73 9.28
CA ALA A 271 -31.06 -23.59 10.17
C ALA A 271 -31.86 -22.47 9.50
N GLU A 272 -31.57 -22.13 8.25
CA GLU A 272 -32.31 -21.12 7.50
C GLU A 272 -33.78 -21.50 7.27
N LEU A 273 -34.09 -22.80 7.09
CA LEU A 273 -35.46 -23.27 6.95
C LEU A 273 -36.23 -23.11 8.27
N LEU A 274 -35.62 -23.51 9.39
CA LEU A 274 -36.22 -23.35 10.72
C LEU A 274 -36.41 -21.86 11.07
N GLU A 275 -35.47 -20.99 10.73
CA GLU A 275 -35.61 -19.54 10.92
C GLU A 275 -36.75 -18.93 10.09
N ARG A 276 -37.02 -19.46 8.89
CA ARG A 276 -38.20 -19.07 8.10
C ARG A 276 -39.49 -19.54 8.78
N GLU A 277 -39.54 -20.80 9.23
CA GLU A 277 -40.71 -21.33 9.92
C GLU A 277 -41.03 -20.58 11.22
N VAL A 278 -40.01 -20.23 12.00
CA VAL A 278 -40.16 -19.41 13.21
C VAL A 278 -40.75 -18.04 12.86
N ARG A 279 -40.25 -17.38 11.81
CA ARG A 279 -40.80 -16.09 11.35
C ARG A 279 -42.26 -16.21 10.92
N ASP A 280 -42.62 -17.25 10.16
CA ASP A 280 -43.99 -17.49 9.73
C ASP A 280 -44.94 -17.73 10.91
N LEU A 281 -44.49 -18.50 11.91
CA LEU A 281 -45.26 -18.75 13.13
C LEU A 281 -45.41 -17.48 13.98
N GLN A 282 -44.37 -16.66 14.09
CA GLN A 282 -44.44 -15.36 14.75
C GLN A 282 -45.45 -14.44 14.07
N HIS A 283 -45.43 -14.35 12.73
CA HIS A 283 -46.41 -13.57 11.98
C HIS A 283 -47.84 -14.04 12.22
N ARG A 284 -48.10 -15.35 12.18
CA ARG A 284 -49.44 -15.93 12.46
C ARG A 284 -49.89 -15.67 13.90
N MET A 285 -48.96 -15.71 14.86
CA MET A 285 -49.26 -15.36 16.23
C MET A 285 -49.64 -13.88 16.36
N GLU A 286 -48.93 -12.98 15.69
CA GLU A 286 -49.26 -11.54 15.63
C GLU A 286 -50.64 -11.29 15.01
N GLU A 287 -50.98 -11.97 13.91
CA GLU A 287 -52.32 -11.89 13.31
C GLU A 287 -53.42 -12.37 14.26
N LEU A 288 -53.23 -13.54 14.87
CA LEU A 288 -54.21 -14.11 15.82
C LEU A 288 -54.37 -13.24 17.07
N THR A 289 -53.27 -12.66 17.56
CA THR A 289 -53.33 -11.73 18.68
C THR A 289 -54.04 -10.42 18.29
N SER A 290 -53.81 -9.87 17.09
CA SER A 290 -54.58 -8.72 16.58
C SER A 290 -56.08 -9.01 16.52
N LEU A 291 -56.45 -10.14 15.93
CA LEU A 291 -57.85 -10.59 15.85
C LEU A 291 -58.49 -10.77 17.23
N ALA A 292 -57.73 -11.29 18.21
CA ALA A 292 -58.22 -11.42 19.57
C ALA A 292 -58.47 -10.06 20.24
N HIS A 293 -57.60 -9.07 20.02
CA HIS A 293 -57.81 -7.71 20.51
C HIS A 293 -59.02 -7.03 19.86
N GLU A 294 -59.20 -7.20 18.54
CA GLU A 294 -60.37 -6.69 17.83
C GLU A 294 -61.67 -7.31 18.34
N ALA A 295 -61.70 -8.64 18.53
CA ALA A 295 -62.86 -9.34 19.09
C ALA A 295 -63.18 -8.87 20.51
N GLN A 296 -62.16 -8.60 21.34
CA GLN A 296 -62.34 -8.08 22.68
C GLN A 296 -62.87 -6.64 22.66
N ALA A 297 -62.34 -5.77 21.78
CA ALA A 297 -62.82 -4.40 21.63
C ALA A 297 -64.29 -4.34 21.19
N LEU A 298 -64.69 -5.17 20.21
CA LEU A 298 -66.08 -5.27 19.78
C LEU A 298 -67.01 -5.78 20.89
N LYS A 299 -66.53 -6.69 21.73
CA LYS A 299 -67.28 -7.16 22.90
C LYS A 299 -67.47 -6.03 23.92
N ASP A 300 -66.42 -5.28 24.22
CA ASP A 300 -66.49 -4.16 25.17
C ASP A 300 -67.45 -3.06 24.65
N GLU A 301 -67.48 -2.81 23.33
CA GLU A 301 -68.47 -1.90 22.71
C GLU A 301 -69.92 -2.41 22.87
N MET A 302 -70.16 -3.72 22.75
CA MET A 302 -71.49 -4.29 22.97
C MET A 302 -71.95 -4.22 24.43
N ASP A 303 -71.06 -4.36 25.40
CA ASP A 303 -71.40 -4.31 26.84
C ASP A 303 -71.76 -2.89 27.33
N ILE A 304 -71.46 -1.85 26.55
CA ILE A 304 -71.75 -0.43 26.86
C ILE A 304 -73.12 0.02 26.32
N LEU A 305 -73.74 -0.74 25.40
CA LEU A 305 -75.04 -0.46 24.78
C LEU A 305 -76.23 -1.08 25.54
#